data_AF-A0A426TT13-F1
#
_entry.id   AF-A0A426TT13-F1
#
_cell.length_a   1.000
_cell.length_b   1.000
_cell.length_c   1.000
_cell.angle_alpha   90.00
_cell.angle_beta   90.00
_cell.angle_gamma   90.00
#
_symmetry.space_group_name_H-M   'P 1'
#
loop_
_entity.id
_entity.type
_entity.pdbx_description
1 polymer ?
#
loop_
_entity_poly.entity_id
_entity_poly.type
_entity_poly.pdbx_seq_one_letter_code
_entity_poly.pdbx_strand_id
1 'polypeptide(L)'
;MNRLWVRFSLLIAGVLFAVFFMQFLAIAVPHALGWEEPHDGPPDSEIARRLLDFMALSALVGLAGGVLIARVVSAPVSAMARAAREIGKGDLAVTVPVRGSQELRELAQTFNTMAADLQHAAQARRNLMSDIAHELRTPLAVLEGNLRAAIDEVSPLDAAGIAHLYSQTRHLTRLVNDLRELALAESHALPLNRQPTDLAELITESVQALAPLADETGVTLTSQINAIPLVWVDPVRLRQILFNLLTNALRHTPAGGSVTISATSDTAQVTLAVQDSGEGLSPDQLDVVFERFYRADSSRSRETGGSGLGLAIVKAIGEAHGGSVQACSAGKNQGSTFTVTLPIATPHVILEGCEHA
;
A
#
# COMPACT_ATOMS: atom_id res chain seq x y z
N MET A 1 -23.52 -6.06 17.50
CA MET A 1 -24.45 -4.98 17.05
C MET A 1 -25.68 -4.75 17.95
N ASN A 2 -25.91 -5.45 19.07
CA ASN A 2 -27.20 -5.37 19.79
C ASN A 2 -27.15 -4.95 21.28
N ARG A 3 -25.99 -4.67 21.89
CA ARG A 3 -25.94 -4.42 23.35
C ARG A 3 -26.22 -2.98 23.77
N LEU A 4 -25.91 -1.99 22.92
CA LEU A 4 -26.10 -0.57 23.26
C LEU A 4 -27.55 -0.12 23.05
N TRP A 5 -28.18 -0.50 21.93
CA TRP A 5 -29.60 -0.28 21.68
C TRP A 5 -30.47 -0.97 22.74
N VAL A 6 -30.10 -2.18 23.15
CA VAL A 6 -30.80 -2.89 24.23
C VAL A 6 -30.63 -2.16 25.57
N ARG A 7 -29.41 -1.75 25.96
CA ARG A 7 -29.20 -1.01 27.22
C ARG A 7 -29.91 0.35 27.24
N PHE A 8 -29.92 1.05 26.12
CA PHE A 8 -30.56 2.36 25.98
C PHE A 8 -32.09 2.25 25.92
N SER A 9 -32.61 1.29 25.16
CA SER A 9 -34.03 0.95 25.15
C SER A 9 -34.49 0.47 26.52
N LEU A 10 -33.67 -0.28 27.26
CA LEU A 10 -33.97 -0.71 28.62
C LEU A 10 -33.94 0.45 29.62
N LEU A 11 -33.07 1.44 29.44
CA LEU A 11 -33.06 2.66 30.27
C LEU A 11 -34.30 3.52 30.03
N ILE A 12 -34.65 3.76 28.77
CA ILE A 12 -35.87 4.53 28.42
C ILE A 12 -37.11 3.76 28.87
N ALA A 13 -37.20 2.46 28.56
CA ALA A 13 -38.31 1.62 28.98
C ALA A 13 -38.37 1.51 30.52
N GLY A 14 -37.23 1.46 31.20
CA GLY A 14 -37.15 1.45 32.66
C GLY A 14 -37.61 2.75 33.30
N VAL A 15 -37.25 3.91 32.73
CA VAL A 15 -37.73 5.22 33.19
C VAL A 15 -39.24 5.35 32.94
N LEU A 16 -39.71 5.03 31.73
CA LEU A 16 -41.14 5.04 31.43
C LEU A 16 -41.90 4.08 32.35
N PHE A 17 -41.41 2.86 32.53
CA PHE A 17 -42.00 1.88 33.44
C PHE A 17 -42.02 2.38 34.89
N ALA A 18 -40.93 2.96 35.40
CA ALA A 18 -40.88 3.49 36.76
C ALA A 18 -41.88 4.62 36.97
N VAL A 19 -42.04 5.52 35.99
CA VAL A 19 -43.04 6.59 36.07
C VAL A 19 -44.46 6.02 36.01
N PHE A 20 -44.76 5.11 35.08
CA PHE A 20 -46.05 4.42 35.01
C PHE A 20 -46.37 3.62 36.28
N PHE A 21 -45.38 2.92 36.83
CA PHE A 21 -45.51 2.08 38.03
C PHE A 21 -45.71 2.91 39.29
N MET A 22 -44.98 4.01 39.44
CA MET A 22 -45.17 4.94 40.56
C MET A 22 -46.57 5.58 40.53
N GLN A 23 -47.10 5.84 39.34
CA GLN A 23 -48.47 6.35 39.16
C GLN A 23 -49.53 5.29 39.43
N PHE A 24 -49.30 4.06 38.98
CA PHE A 24 -50.14 2.91 39.32
C PHE A 24 -50.20 2.73 40.84
N LEU A 25 -49.06 2.75 41.55
CA LEU A 25 -49.03 2.69 43.01
C LEU A 25 -49.80 3.86 43.66
N ALA A 26 -49.63 5.08 43.16
CA ALA A 26 -50.29 6.28 43.71
C ALA A 26 -51.82 6.26 43.58
N ILE A 27 -52.36 5.48 42.64
CA ILE A 27 -53.81 5.30 42.43
C ILE A 27 -54.30 4.00 43.10
N ALA A 28 -53.57 2.90 42.92
CA ALA A 28 -54.00 1.56 43.32
C ALA A 28 -53.77 1.27 44.82
N VAL A 29 -52.72 1.80 45.45
CA VAL A 29 -52.43 1.54 46.87
C VAL A 29 -53.49 2.12 47.81
N PRO A 30 -53.94 3.39 47.66
CA PRO A 30 -55.02 3.92 48.48
C PRO A 30 -56.32 3.11 48.35
N HIS A 31 -56.64 2.69 47.12
CA HIS A 31 -57.83 1.91 46.81
C HIS A 31 -57.76 0.47 47.34
N ALA A 32 -56.57 -0.13 47.37
CA ALA A 32 -56.34 -1.49 47.87
C ALA A 32 -56.25 -1.56 49.40
N LEU A 33 -55.83 -0.48 50.06
CA LEU A 33 -55.77 -0.38 51.54
C LEU A 33 -57.11 0.01 52.17
N GLY A 34 -58.16 0.22 51.38
CA GLY A 34 -59.50 0.55 51.88
C GLY A 34 -59.58 1.93 52.54
N TRP A 35 -58.70 2.86 52.16
CA TRP A 35 -58.74 4.25 52.59
C TRP A 35 -59.80 5.02 51.79
N GLU A 36 -61.06 4.57 51.85
CA GLU A 36 -62.22 5.30 51.37
C GLU A 36 -62.88 6.01 52.55
N GLU A 37 -62.68 7.32 52.68
CA GLU A 37 -63.68 8.17 53.34
C GLU A 37 -64.83 8.42 52.36
N PRO A 38 -66.10 8.43 52.83
CA PRO A 38 -67.24 8.58 51.96
C PRO A 38 -67.32 10.02 51.42
N HIS A 39 -67.24 10.12 50.09
CA HIS A 39 -67.76 11.17 49.21
C HIS A 39 -66.86 12.20 48.51
N ASP A 40 -65.55 12.26 48.74
CA ASP A 40 -64.68 13.10 47.91
C ASP A 40 -63.46 12.31 47.42
N GLY A 41 -63.52 11.85 46.16
CA GLY A 41 -62.30 11.47 45.44
C GLY A 41 -61.30 12.63 45.42
N PRO A 42 -60.01 12.42 45.09
CA PRO A 42 -59.08 13.53 44.97
C PRO A 42 -59.71 14.58 44.06
N PRO A 43 -59.77 15.87 44.47
CA PRO A 43 -60.49 16.88 43.70
C PRO A 43 -59.94 16.88 42.27
N ASP A 44 -60.80 17.13 41.26
CA ASP A 44 -60.40 17.09 39.84
C ASP A 44 -59.10 17.88 39.56
N SER A 45 -58.85 18.92 40.36
CA SER A 45 -57.62 19.73 40.35
C SER A 45 -56.35 18.96 40.73
N GLU A 46 -56.41 17.98 41.64
CA GLU A 46 -55.27 17.17 42.06
C GLU A 46 -54.90 16.12 40.99
N ILE A 47 -55.91 15.48 40.37
CA ILE A 47 -55.69 14.58 39.22
C ILE A 47 -55.08 15.37 38.06
N ALA A 48 -55.64 16.56 37.75
CA ALA A 48 -55.11 17.43 36.70
C ALA A 48 -53.67 17.85 36.97
N ARG A 49 -53.32 18.18 38.23
CA ARG A 49 -51.95 18.55 38.62
C ARG A 49 -50.97 17.41 38.42
N ARG A 50 -51.33 16.19 38.86
CA ARG A 50 -50.49 14.99 38.68
C ARG A 50 -50.28 14.65 37.19
N LEU A 51 -51.30 14.84 36.34
CA LEU A 51 -51.15 14.68 34.89
C LEU A 51 -50.24 15.74 34.27
N LEU A 52 -50.36 17.00 34.69
CA LEU A 52 -49.48 18.08 34.22
C LEU A 52 -48.02 17.83 34.61
N ASP A 53 -47.76 17.44 35.86
CA ASP A 53 -46.41 17.11 36.33
C ASP A 53 -45.82 15.93 35.55
N PHE A 54 -46.62 14.90 35.25
CA PHE A 54 -46.21 13.76 34.42
C PHE A 54 -45.86 14.19 32.99
N MET A 55 -46.69 15.02 32.35
CA MET A 55 -46.41 15.52 31.01
C MET A 55 -45.14 16.38 31.00
N ALA A 56 -44.95 17.24 32.01
CA ALA A 56 -43.77 18.07 32.14
C ALA A 56 -42.49 17.22 32.32
N LEU A 57 -42.52 16.22 33.20
CA LEU A 57 -41.40 15.31 33.43
C LEU A 57 -41.09 14.49 32.17
N SER A 58 -42.11 13.95 31.51
CA SER A 58 -41.94 13.17 30.27
C SER A 58 -41.37 14.03 29.15
N ALA A 59 -41.83 15.27 29.01
CA ALA A 59 -41.29 16.23 28.04
C ALA A 59 -39.82 16.55 28.34
N LEU A 60 -39.47 16.76 29.62
CA LEU A 60 -38.10 17.04 30.04
C LEU A 60 -37.15 15.86 29.77
N VAL A 61 -37.57 14.62 30.07
CA VAL A 61 -36.80 13.41 29.78
C VAL A 61 -36.64 13.21 28.28
N GLY A 62 -37.70 13.42 27.50
CA GLY A 62 -37.66 13.36 26.04
C GLY A 62 -36.69 14.38 25.44
N LEU A 63 -36.72 15.62 25.93
CA LEU A 63 -35.82 16.69 25.50
C LEU A 63 -34.35 16.36 25.86
N ALA A 64 -34.10 15.94 27.10
CA ALA A 64 -32.76 15.57 27.56
C ALA A 64 -32.20 14.37 26.79
N GLY A 65 -33.02 13.35 26.55
CA GLY A 65 -32.66 12.19 25.73
C GLY A 65 -32.36 12.57 24.28
N GLY A 66 -33.18 13.44 23.68
CA GLY A 66 -32.96 13.98 22.34
C GLY A 66 -31.64 14.74 22.22
N VAL A 67 -31.34 15.64 23.17
CA VAL A 67 -30.07 16.38 23.22
C VAL A 67 -28.88 15.44 23.39
N LEU A 68 -29.02 14.40 24.23
CA LEU A 68 -27.98 13.40 24.44
C LEU A 68 -27.69 12.61 23.15
N ILE A 69 -28.72 12.11 22.45
CA ILE A 69 -28.57 11.38 21.18
C ILE A 69 -27.95 12.28 20.10
N ALA A 70 -28.41 13.53 20.01
CA ALA A 70 -27.88 14.51 19.07
C ALA A 70 -26.37 14.74 19.29
N ARG A 71 -25.93 14.82 20.56
CA ARG A 71 -24.52 15.07 20.90
C ARG A 71 -23.64 13.82 20.85
N VAL A 72 -24.13 12.67 21.30
CA VAL A 72 -23.33 11.44 21.46
C VAL A 72 -23.24 10.64 20.16
N VAL A 73 -24.27 10.69 19.33
CA VAL A 73 -24.36 9.87 18.10
C VAL A 73 -24.41 10.74 16.85
N SER A 74 -25.37 11.67 16.77
CA SER A 74 -25.63 12.39 15.51
C SER A 74 -24.49 13.36 15.15
N ALA A 75 -23.94 14.07 16.13
CA ALA A 75 -22.86 15.05 15.90
C ALA A 75 -21.54 14.40 15.42
N PRO A 76 -21.02 13.31 16.04
CA PRO A 76 -19.84 12.60 15.52
C PRO A 76 -20.03 12.06 14.10
N VAL A 77 -21.16 11.42 13.82
CA VAL A 77 -21.47 10.87 12.48
C VAL A 77 -21.56 11.99 11.44
N SER A 78 -22.20 13.10 11.78
CA SER A 78 -22.27 14.27 10.88
C SER A 78 -20.90 14.91 10.64
N ALA A 79 -20.01 14.88 11.64
CA ALA A 79 -18.63 15.35 11.48
C ALA A 79 -17.84 14.47 10.51
N MET A 80 -17.96 13.14 10.61
CA MET A 80 -17.38 12.20 9.65
C MET A 80 -17.93 12.39 8.24
N ALA A 81 -19.24 12.57 8.10
CA ALA A 81 -19.86 12.83 6.80
C ALA A 81 -19.38 14.14 6.16
N ARG A 82 -19.11 15.18 6.97
CA ARG A 82 -18.48 16.42 6.49
C ARG A 82 -17.03 16.18 6.08
N ALA A 83 -16.24 15.51 6.91
CA ALA A 83 -14.85 15.19 6.61
C ALA A 83 -14.72 14.36 5.32
N ALA A 84 -15.57 13.36 5.12
CA ALA A 84 -15.62 12.57 3.89
C ALA A 84 -15.90 13.43 2.65
N ARG A 85 -16.76 14.45 2.76
CA ARG A 85 -17.01 15.40 1.65
C ARG A 85 -15.81 16.30 1.36
N GLU A 86 -15.07 16.73 2.38
CA GLU A 86 -13.86 17.54 2.18
C GLU A 86 -12.72 16.70 1.56
N ILE A 87 -12.57 15.44 1.97
CA ILE A 87 -11.69 14.46 1.29
C ILE A 87 -12.10 14.32 -0.18
N GLY A 88 -13.39 14.21 -0.48
CA GLY A 88 -13.91 14.16 -1.84
C GLY A 88 -13.62 15.41 -2.69
N LYS A 89 -13.36 16.56 -2.07
CA LYS A 89 -12.93 17.80 -2.73
C LYS A 89 -11.40 17.92 -2.85
N GLY A 90 -10.65 16.99 -2.28
CA GLY A 90 -9.19 16.94 -2.36
C GLY A 90 -8.43 17.39 -1.10
N ASP A 91 -9.12 17.76 -0.02
CA ASP A 91 -8.46 18.02 1.26
C ASP A 91 -8.28 16.71 2.05
N LEU A 92 -7.08 16.13 1.92
CA LEU A 92 -6.73 14.84 2.53
C LEU A 92 -6.18 14.97 3.96
N ALA A 93 -5.96 16.20 4.45
CA ALA A 93 -5.40 16.44 5.79
C ALA A 93 -6.48 16.44 6.89
N VAL A 94 -7.75 16.23 6.52
CA VAL A 94 -8.88 16.28 7.44
C VAL A 94 -8.88 15.07 8.37
N THR A 95 -8.95 15.33 9.67
CA THR A 95 -9.09 14.30 10.70
C THR A 95 -10.36 14.52 11.51
N VAL A 96 -10.91 13.43 12.04
CA VAL A 96 -12.07 13.46 12.94
C VAL A 96 -11.64 13.10 14.36
N PRO A 97 -12.23 13.75 15.39
CA PRO A 97 -11.90 13.44 16.77
C PRO A 97 -12.40 12.04 17.17
N VAL A 98 -11.54 11.23 17.77
CA VAL A 98 -11.87 9.90 18.29
C VAL A 98 -12.60 10.03 19.63
N ARG A 99 -13.93 10.14 19.59
CA ARG A 99 -14.80 10.30 20.77
C ARG A 99 -16.08 9.48 20.65
N GLY A 100 -16.75 9.23 21.78
CA GLY A 100 -18.03 8.52 21.82
C GLY A 100 -17.89 7.08 22.31
N SER A 101 -18.83 6.22 21.91
CA SER A 101 -18.82 4.79 22.25
C SER A 101 -17.60 4.08 21.66
N GLN A 102 -17.35 2.83 22.06
CA GLN A 102 -16.27 2.04 21.50
C GLN A 102 -16.38 1.92 19.98
N GLU A 103 -17.58 1.64 19.47
CA GLU A 103 -17.85 1.47 18.04
C GLU A 103 -17.65 2.78 17.26
N LEU A 104 -18.05 3.93 17.83
CA LEU A 104 -17.82 5.23 17.20
C LEU A 104 -16.35 5.62 17.21
N ARG A 105 -15.61 5.26 18.26
CA ARG A 105 -14.16 5.48 18.30
C ARG A 105 -13.43 4.60 17.30
N GLU A 106 -13.81 3.33 17.18
CA GLU A 106 -13.27 2.41 16.17
C GLU A 106 -13.53 2.95 14.75
N LEU A 107 -14.77 3.36 14.45
CA LEU A 107 -15.09 3.98 13.17
C LEU A 107 -14.28 5.27 12.90
N ALA A 108 -14.10 6.12 13.91
CA ALA A 108 -13.28 7.33 13.80
C ALA A 108 -11.80 7.00 13.52
N GLN A 109 -11.28 5.97 14.18
CA GLN A 109 -9.91 5.49 13.96
C GLN A 109 -9.75 4.94 12.54
N THR A 110 -10.62 4.04 12.10
CA THR A 110 -10.60 3.51 10.73
C THR A 110 -10.71 4.61 9.69
N PHE A 111 -11.59 5.60 9.90
CA PHE A 111 -11.69 6.76 9.02
C PHE A 111 -10.38 7.55 8.94
N ASN A 112 -9.77 7.86 10.09
CA ASN A 112 -8.51 8.61 10.13
C ASN A 112 -7.35 7.83 9.48
N THR A 113 -7.28 6.50 9.68
CA THR A 113 -6.29 5.64 9.00
C THR A 113 -6.48 5.70 7.49
N MET A 114 -7.71 5.51 6.99
CA MET A 114 -8.02 5.61 5.57
C MET A 114 -7.67 6.99 4.98
N ALA A 115 -7.96 8.07 5.71
CA ALA A 115 -7.62 9.43 5.28
C ALA A 115 -6.09 9.62 5.19
N ALA A 116 -5.34 9.13 6.18
CA ALA A 116 -3.89 9.17 6.18
C ALA A 116 -3.29 8.35 5.02
N ASP A 117 -3.78 7.14 4.79
CA ASP A 117 -3.33 6.28 3.69
C ASP A 117 -3.57 6.97 2.33
N LEU A 118 -4.73 7.60 2.15
CA LEU A 118 -5.04 8.36 0.94
C LEU A 118 -4.13 9.58 0.77
N GLN A 119 -3.83 10.30 1.86
CA GLN A 119 -2.88 11.41 1.85
C GLN A 119 -1.47 10.95 1.47
N HIS A 120 -1.00 9.85 2.06
CA HIS A 120 0.30 9.24 1.74
C HIS A 120 0.37 8.81 0.28
N ALA A 121 -0.65 8.11 -0.22
CA ALA A 121 -0.74 7.71 -1.63
C ALA A 121 -0.74 8.92 -2.58
N ALA A 122 -1.50 9.97 -2.25
CA ALA A 122 -1.53 11.19 -3.06
C ALA A 122 -0.19 11.91 -3.07
N GLN A 123 0.51 11.98 -1.92
CA GLN A 123 1.83 12.58 -1.83
C GLN A 123 2.89 11.76 -2.57
N ALA A 124 2.88 10.43 -2.42
CA ALA A 124 3.76 9.53 -3.16
C ALA A 124 3.58 9.70 -4.68
N ARG A 125 2.33 9.79 -5.15
CA ARG A 125 2.02 10.06 -6.56
C ARG A 125 2.59 11.41 -7.02
N ARG A 126 2.48 12.47 -6.22
CA ARG A 126 3.05 13.80 -6.58
C ARG A 126 4.57 13.76 -6.65
N ASN A 127 5.22 13.12 -5.66
CA ASN A 127 6.67 12.95 -5.65
C ASN A 127 7.13 12.17 -6.89
N LEU A 128 6.47 11.05 -7.20
CA LEU A 128 6.75 10.27 -8.43
C LEU A 128 6.67 11.13 -9.69
N MET A 129 5.61 11.94 -9.86
CA MET A 129 5.48 12.81 -11.04
C MET A 129 6.59 13.86 -11.11
N SER A 130 7.02 14.40 -9.96
CA SER A 130 8.14 15.33 -9.88
C SER A 130 9.46 14.67 -10.28
N ASP A 131 9.72 13.48 -9.75
CA ASP A 131 10.96 12.74 -10.01
C ASP A 131 11.04 12.33 -11.49
N ILE A 132 9.93 11.84 -12.06
CA ILE A 132 9.81 11.56 -13.50
C ILE A 132 10.14 12.79 -14.34
N ALA A 133 9.56 13.94 -14.00
CA ALA A 133 9.80 15.18 -14.73
C ALA A 133 11.28 15.59 -14.67
N HIS A 134 11.94 15.37 -13.54
CA HIS A 134 13.36 15.69 -13.37
C HIS A 134 14.27 14.77 -14.20
N GLU A 135 14.04 13.45 -14.12
CA GLU A 135 14.84 12.44 -14.81
C GLU A 135 14.66 12.46 -16.33
N LEU A 136 13.50 12.89 -16.84
CA LEU A 136 13.30 13.10 -18.27
C LEU A 136 13.93 14.41 -18.77
N ARG A 137 13.88 15.48 -17.97
CA ARG A 137 14.38 16.82 -18.39
C ARG A 137 15.87 16.81 -18.69
N THR A 138 16.67 16.12 -17.88
CA THR A 138 18.13 16.10 -18.02
C THR A 138 18.62 15.52 -19.36
N PRO A 139 18.27 14.27 -19.75
CA PRO A 139 18.69 13.72 -21.03
C PRO A 139 18.07 14.45 -22.23
N LEU A 140 16.86 14.99 -22.09
CA LEU A 140 16.25 15.83 -23.14
C LEU A 140 17.03 17.13 -23.35
N ALA A 141 17.44 17.82 -22.29
CA ALA A 141 18.25 19.04 -22.40
C ALA A 141 19.63 18.77 -23.02
N VAL A 142 20.24 17.61 -22.71
CA VAL A 142 21.51 17.19 -23.34
C VAL A 142 21.33 16.89 -24.83
N LEU A 143 20.28 16.16 -25.20
CA LEU A 143 19.93 15.91 -26.60
C LEU A 143 19.69 17.21 -27.36
N GLU A 144 18.87 18.11 -26.80
CA GLU A 144 18.55 19.40 -27.40
C GLU A 144 19.80 20.27 -27.55
N GLY A 145 20.65 20.35 -26.53
CA GLY A 145 21.90 21.12 -26.57
C GLY A 145 22.89 20.62 -27.62
N ASN A 146 23.07 19.30 -27.73
CA ASN A 146 23.94 18.69 -28.74
C ASN A 146 23.41 18.90 -30.16
N LEU A 147 22.09 18.73 -30.37
CA LEU A 147 21.45 19.00 -31.66
C LEU A 147 21.54 20.48 -32.03
N ARG A 148 21.35 21.39 -31.07
CA ARG A 148 21.48 22.84 -31.25
C ARG A 148 22.91 23.22 -31.67
N ALA A 149 23.92 22.71 -30.96
CA ALA A 149 25.33 22.97 -31.29
C ALA A 149 25.73 22.46 -32.68
N ALA A 150 25.12 21.36 -33.13
CA ALA A 150 25.31 20.84 -34.48
C ALA A 150 24.63 21.70 -35.55
N ILE A 151 23.41 22.18 -35.28
CA ILE A 151 22.67 23.11 -36.17
C ILE A 151 23.41 24.44 -36.31
N ASP A 152 23.93 24.96 -35.21
CA ASP A 152 24.65 26.24 -35.19
C ASP A 152 26.11 26.11 -35.71
N GLU A 153 26.49 24.94 -36.26
CA GLU A 153 27.82 24.58 -36.79
C GLU A 153 28.98 24.76 -35.79
N VAL A 154 28.67 24.94 -34.51
CA VAL A 154 29.65 25.06 -33.41
C VAL A 154 30.32 23.72 -33.13
N SER A 155 29.57 22.61 -33.24
CA SER A 155 30.09 21.24 -33.10
C SER A 155 29.38 20.32 -34.09
N PRO A 156 29.90 20.15 -35.32
CA PRO A 156 29.32 19.27 -36.32
C PRO A 156 29.19 17.83 -35.81
N LEU A 157 28.07 17.18 -36.11
CA LEU A 157 27.84 15.78 -35.73
C LEU A 157 28.67 14.83 -36.60
N ASP A 158 29.65 14.18 -36.00
CA ASP A 158 30.35 13.03 -36.59
C ASP A 158 29.66 11.70 -36.19
N ALA A 159 30.23 10.57 -36.63
CA ALA A 159 29.68 9.25 -36.31
C ALA A 159 29.64 8.98 -34.80
N ALA A 160 30.59 9.51 -34.03
CA ALA A 160 30.63 9.36 -32.58
C ALA A 160 29.52 10.18 -31.91
N GLY A 161 29.29 11.42 -32.36
CA GLY A 161 28.19 12.26 -31.90
C GLY A 161 26.82 11.66 -32.20
N ILE A 162 26.63 11.08 -33.39
CA ILE A 162 25.39 10.37 -33.74
C ILE A 162 25.19 9.14 -32.84
N ALA A 163 26.23 8.33 -32.62
CA ALA A 163 26.17 7.19 -31.71
C ALA A 163 25.83 7.60 -30.27
N HIS A 164 26.37 8.75 -29.83
CA HIS A 164 26.05 9.32 -28.52
C HIS A 164 24.58 9.77 -28.42
N LEU A 165 24.05 10.50 -29.41
CA LEU A 165 22.63 10.88 -29.43
C LEU A 165 21.69 9.66 -29.49
N TYR A 166 22.08 8.62 -30.24
CA TYR A 166 21.33 7.38 -30.31
C TYR A 166 21.31 6.64 -28.96
N SER A 167 22.43 6.59 -28.24
CA SER A 167 22.48 5.99 -26.91
C SER A 167 21.63 6.74 -25.88
N GLN A 168 21.60 8.08 -25.94
CA GLN A 168 20.72 8.92 -25.13
C GLN A 168 19.23 8.66 -25.43
N THR A 169 18.87 8.55 -26.72
CA THR A 169 17.49 8.22 -27.13
C THR A 169 17.08 6.83 -26.62
N ARG A 170 17.96 5.83 -26.75
CA ARG A 170 17.77 4.49 -26.19
C ARG A 170 17.62 4.50 -24.67
N HIS A 171 18.33 5.38 -23.97
CA HIS A 171 18.20 5.55 -22.53
C HIS A 171 16.83 6.12 -22.16
N LEU A 172 16.37 7.18 -22.85
CA LEU A 172 15.02 7.74 -22.68
C LEU A 172 13.93 6.69 -22.92
N THR A 173 14.03 5.89 -23.98
CA THR A 173 13.06 4.81 -24.25
C THR A 173 13.02 3.78 -23.13
N ARG A 174 14.17 3.38 -22.58
CA ARG A 174 14.23 2.48 -21.42
C ARG A 174 13.58 3.13 -20.20
N LEU A 175 13.90 4.38 -19.90
CA LEU A 175 13.32 5.11 -18.77
C LEU A 175 11.79 5.20 -18.87
N VAL A 176 11.24 5.52 -20.04
CA VAL A 176 9.78 5.56 -20.24
C VAL A 176 9.13 4.19 -20.03
N ASN A 177 9.77 3.11 -20.50
CA ASN A 177 9.26 1.75 -20.29
C ASN A 177 9.30 1.35 -18.81
N ASP A 178 10.42 1.61 -18.12
CA ASP A 178 10.61 1.36 -16.70
C ASP A 178 9.52 2.09 -15.87
N LEU A 179 9.23 3.34 -16.22
CA LEU A 179 8.19 4.14 -15.56
C LEU A 179 6.79 3.59 -15.78
N ARG A 180 6.47 3.16 -17.01
CA ARG A 180 5.19 2.52 -17.31
C ARG A 180 5.00 1.26 -16.48
N GLU A 181 6.03 0.44 -16.35
CA GLU A 181 5.96 -0.81 -15.59
C GLU A 181 5.81 -0.56 -14.10
N LEU A 182 6.57 0.40 -13.57
CA LEU A 182 6.44 0.81 -12.18
C LEU A 182 5.02 1.34 -11.87
N ALA A 183 4.46 2.17 -12.75
CA ALA A 183 3.11 2.68 -12.60
C ALA A 183 2.05 1.56 -12.61
N LEU A 184 2.21 0.54 -13.47
CA LEU A 184 1.32 -0.63 -13.49
C LEU A 184 1.46 -1.45 -12.21
N ALA A 185 2.68 -1.66 -11.72
CA ALA A 185 2.93 -2.42 -10.50
C ALA A 185 2.35 -1.76 -9.25
N GLU A 186 2.53 -0.45 -9.08
CA GLU A 186 2.00 0.31 -7.93
C GLU A 186 0.47 0.30 -7.86
N SER A 187 -0.20 0.29 -9.01
CA SER A 187 -1.66 0.25 -9.07
C SER A 187 -2.26 -1.10 -8.65
N HIS A 188 -1.44 -2.07 -8.23
CA HIS A 188 -1.81 -3.49 -8.05
C HIS A 188 -2.49 -4.08 -9.30
N ALA A 189 -2.33 -3.43 -10.44
CA ALA A 189 -2.93 -3.78 -11.72
C ALA A 189 -1.85 -4.27 -12.69
N LEU A 190 -0.76 -4.84 -12.18
CA LEU A 190 0.20 -5.56 -13.02
C LEU A 190 -0.43 -6.93 -13.35
N PRO A 191 -0.97 -7.14 -14.57
CA PRO A 191 -1.48 -8.45 -14.92
C PRO A 191 -0.30 -9.41 -14.98
N LEU A 192 -0.34 -10.46 -14.17
CA LEU A 192 0.63 -11.54 -14.21
C LEU A 192 0.06 -12.69 -15.03
N ASN A 193 0.76 -13.05 -16.11
CA ASN A 193 0.44 -14.24 -16.87
C ASN A 193 1.21 -15.43 -16.28
N ARG A 194 0.70 -15.95 -15.16
CA ARG A 194 1.37 -17.02 -14.42
C ARG A 194 1.17 -18.37 -15.10
N GLN A 195 2.25 -19.12 -15.26
CA GLN A 195 2.27 -20.46 -15.85
C GLN A 195 3.35 -21.32 -15.16
N PRO A 196 3.28 -22.67 -15.25
CA PRO A 196 4.33 -23.50 -14.70
C PRO A 196 5.63 -23.23 -15.46
N THR A 197 6.65 -22.79 -14.74
CA THR A 197 7.93 -22.35 -15.31
C THR A 197 9.07 -23.12 -14.67
N ASP A 198 9.99 -23.62 -15.50
CA ASP A 198 11.27 -24.15 -15.07
C ASP A 198 12.23 -22.97 -14.80
N LEU A 199 12.48 -22.72 -13.52
CA LEU A 199 13.39 -21.64 -13.12
C LEU A 199 14.85 -21.94 -13.45
N ALA A 200 15.25 -23.22 -13.54
CA ALA A 200 16.62 -23.58 -13.90
C ALA A 200 16.93 -23.21 -15.34
N GLU A 201 15.99 -23.52 -16.25
CA GLU A 201 16.07 -23.11 -17.66
C GLU A 201 16.08 -21.59 -17.79
N LEU A 202 15.15 -20.90 -17.11
CA LEU A 202 15.05 -19.44 -17.16
C LEU A 202 16.32 -18.73 -16.68
N ILE A 203 16.94 -19.23 -15.60
CA ILE A 203 18.20 -18.71 -15.08
C ILE A 203 19.34 -18.95 -16.07
N THR A 204 19.41 -20.16 -16.62
CA THR A 204 20.47 -20.54 -17.57
C THR A 204 20.42 -19.67 -18.83
N GLU A 205 19.23 -19.46 -19.39
CA GLU A 205 19.03 -18.55 -20.52
C GLU A 205 19.43 -17.10 -20.18
N SER A 206 19.09 -16.63 -18.97
CA SER A 206 19.41 -15.28 -18.53
C SER A 206 20.91 -15.06 -18.34
N VAL A 207 21.62 -16.08 -17.82
CA VAL A 207 23.08 -16.07 -17.68
C VAL A 207 23.76 -16.10 -19.05
N GLN A 208 23.30 -16.96 -19.97
CA GLN A 208 23.82 -17.01 -21.34
C GLN A 208 23.64 -15.69 -22.09
N ALA A 209 22.48 -15.04 -21.93
CA ALA A 209 22.19 -13.75 -22.56
C ALA A 209 23.12 -12.62 -22.06
N LEU A 210 23.64 -12.72 -20.84
CA LEU A 210 24.53 -11.73 -20.23
C LEU A 210 26.01 -12.12 -20.25
N ALA A 211 26.35 -13.32 -20.72
CA ALA A 211 27.74 -13.76 -20.83
C ALA A 211 28.63 -12.79 -21.64
N PRO A 212 28.21 -12.23 -22.80
CA PRO A 212 29.04 -11.27 -23.53
C PRO A 212 29.36 -10.00 -22.73
N LEU A 213 28.41 -9.52 -21.92
CA LEU A 213 28.60 -8.35 -21.07
C LEU A 213 29.54 -8.68 -19.90
N ALA A 214 29.43 -9.88 -19.33
CA ALA A 214 30.33 -10.36 -18.29
C ALA A 214 31.78 -10.46 -18.82
N ASP A 215 31.96 -10.99 -20.03
CA ASP A 215 33.26 -11.06 -20.71
C ASP A 215 33.83 -9.66 -20.99
N GLU A 216 33.02 -8.74 -21.50
CA GLU A 216 33.41 -7.34 -21.76
C GLU A 216 33.86 -6.61 -20.49
N THR A 217 33.18 -6.87 -19.37
CA THR A 217 33.50 -6.28 -18.06
C THR A 217 34.58 -7.03 -17.29
N GLY A 218 35.01 -8.20 -17.77
CA GLY A 218 36.00 -9.05 -17.10
C GLY A 218 35.50 -9.65 -15.79
N VAL A 219 34.19 -9.87 -15.64
CA VAL A 219 33.56 -10.39 -14.43
C VAL A 219 33.15 -11.84 -14.64
N THR A 220 33.43 -12.71 -13.66
CA THR A 220 33.05 -14.13 -13.73
C THR A 220 31.58 -14.30 -13.37
N LEU A 221 30.73 -14.66 -14.33
CA LEU A 221 29.30 -14.92 -14.10
C LEU A 221 29.04 -16.44 -14.00
N THR A 222 28.47 -16.88 -12.88
CA THR A 222 28.17 -18.30 -12.64
C THR A 222 26.75 -18.51 -12.10
N SER A 223 26.21 -19.70 -12.31
CA SER A 223 24.92 -20.13 -11.76
C SER A 223 25.07 -21.39 -10.93
N GLN A 224 24.46 -21.39 -9.74
CA GLN A 224 24.38 -22.54 -8.82
C GLN A 224 22.90 -22.88 -8.61
N ILE A 225 22.42 -23.84 -9.38
CA ILE A 225 21.00 -24.19 -9.42
C ILE A 225 20.81 -25.55 -8.76
N ASN A 226 20.10 -25.59 -7.64
CA ASN A 226 19.66 -26.85 -7.04
C ASN A 226 18.41 -27.37 -7.76
N ALA A 227 18.02 -28.63 -7.52
CA ALA A 227 16.77 -29.15 -8.07
C ALA A 227 15.57 -28.37 -7.50
N ILE A 228 14.85 -27.65 -8.37
CA ILE A 228 13.71 -26.80 -8.03
C ILE A 228 12.48 -27.33 -8.79
N PRO A 229 11.31 -27.43 -8.16
CA PRO A 229 10.09 -27.82 -8.86
C PRO A 229 9.64 -26.73 -9.85
N LEU A 230 8.73 -27.08 -10.76
CA LEU A 230 8.04 -26.07 -11.57
C LEU A 230 7.29 -25.09 -10.66
N VAL A 231 7.48 -23.79 -10.89
CA VAL A 231 6.87 -22.74 -10.08
C VAL A 231 5.84 -21.98 -10.90
N TRP A 232 4.70 -21.63 -10.29
CA TRP A 232 3.61 -20.92 -10.96
C TRP A 232 3.85 -19.40 -10.98
N VAL A 233 4.64 -18.94 -11.94
CA VAL A 233 5.12 -17.55 -12.05
C VAL A 233 4.93 -17.01 -13.47
N ASP A 234 5.06 -15.70 -13.65
CA ASP A 234 5.14 -15.08 -14.97
C ASP A 234 6.60 -15.07 -15.47
N PRO A 235 6.99 -15.91 -16.44
CA PRO A 235 8.39 -16.02 -16.87
C PRO A 235 8.94 -14.76 -17.51
N VAL A 236 8.09 -13.93 -18.14
CA VAL A 236 8.54 -12.66 -18.74
C VAL A 236 8.96 -11.71 -17.63
N ARG A 237 8.17 -11.63 -16.57
CA ARG A 237 8.44 -10.78 -15.40
C ARG A 237 9.59 -11.31 -14.55
N LEU A 238 9.74 -12.63 -14.43
CA LEU A 238 10.88 -13.21 -13.75
C LEU A 238 12.18 -12.98 -14.52
N ARG A 239 12.17 -13.11 -15.85
CA ARG A 239 13.34 -12.76 -16.68
C ARG A 239 13.75 -11.31 -16.52
N GLN A 240 12.77 -10.42 -16.34
CA GLN A 240 13.02 -9.02 -16.05
C GLN A 240 13.68 -8.80 -14.68
N ILE A 241 13.22 -9.49 -13.63
CA ILE A 241 13.89 -9.49 -12.32
C ILE A 241 15.35 -9.92 -12.48
N LEU A 242 15.59 -11.06 -13.14
CA LEU A 242 16.91 -11.61 -13.36
C LEU A 242 17.81 -10.64 -14.12
N PHE A 243 17.31 -10.04 -15.20
CA PHE A 243 18.05 -9.08 -15.98
C PHE A 243 18.43 -7.84 -15.16
N ASN A 244 17.51 -7.28 -14.39
CA ASN A 244 17.78 -6.11 -13.55
C ASN A 244 18.80 -6.42 -12.45
N LEU A 245 18.70 -7.57 -11.79
CA LEU A 245 19.64 -7.97 -10.74
C LEU A 245 21.03 -8.28 -11.30
N LEU A 246 21.11 -9.07 -12.37
CA LEU A 246 22.39 -9.47 -12.97
C LEU A 246 23.12 -8.29 -13.62
N THR A 247 22.41 -7.42 -14.34
CA THR A 247 23.04 -6.21 -14.91
C THR A 247 23.45 -5.21 -13.83
N ASN A 248 22.74 -5.15 -12.70
CA ASN A 248 23.17 -4.39 -11.53
C ASN A 248 24.46 -4.98 -10.93
N ALA A 249 24.48 -6.30 -10.70
CA ALA A 249 25.65 -7.00 -10.16
C ALA A 249 26.90 -6.82 -11.05
N LEU A 250 26.77 -7.01 -12.37
CA LEU A 250 27.87 -6.82 -13.33
C LEU A 250 28.39 -5.37 -13.36
N ARG A 251 27.49 -4.39 -13.24
CA ARG A 251 27.85 -2.96 -13.23
C ARG A 251 28.66 -2.55 -12.00
N HIS A 252 28.33 -3.12 -10.85
CA HIS A 252 28.90 -2.75 -9.55
C HIS A 252 30.05 -3.68 -9.11
N THR A 253 30.40 -4.66 -9.95
CA THR A 253 31.53 -5.56 -9.75
C THR A 253 32.72 -5.13 -10.62
N PRO A 254 33.90 -4.84 -10.04
CA PRO A 254 35.09 -4.52 -10.82
C PRO A 254 35.61 -5.74 -11.58
N ALA A 255 36.39 -5.51 -12.65
CA ALA A 255 37.06 -6.57 -13.41
C ALA A 255 37.88 -7.50 -12.50
N GLY A 256 37.78 -8.80 -12.74
CA GLY A 256 38.34 -9.85 -11.89
C GLY A 256 37.45 -10.28 -10.72
N GLY A 257 36.32 -9.62 -10.49
CA GLY A 257 35.30 -10.03 -9.54
C GLY A 257 34.39 -11.16 -10.04
N SER A 258 33.41 -11.52 -9.23
CA SER A 258 32.44 -12.58 -9.55
C SER A 258 31.01 -12.20 -9.22
N VAL A 259 30.09 -12.75 -10.02
CA VAL A 259 28.64 -12.70 -9.80
C VAL A 259 28.13 -14.14 -9.84
N THR A 260 27.40 -14.53 -8.79
CA THR A 260 26.80 -15.86 -8.66
C THR A 260 25.29 -15.71 -8.52
N ILE A 261 24.54 -16.35 -9.41
CA ILE A 261 23.10 -16.54 -9.21
C ILE A 261 22.86 -17.92 -8.61
N SER A 262 22.12 -17.96 -7.52
CA SER A 262 21.71 -19.20 -6.86
C SER A 262 20.20 -19.29 -6.76
N ALA A 263 19.70 -20.52 -6.85
CA ALA A 263 18.28 -20.79 -6.70
C ALA A 263 18.07 -22.02 -5.83
N THR A 264 17.24 -21.87 -4.81
CA THR A 264 16.90 -22.91 -3.84
C THR A 264 15.39 -22.91 -3.59
N SER A 265 14.84 -24.07 -3.23
CA SER A 265 13.42 -24.17 -2.86
C SER A 265 13.26 -24.96 -1.58
N ASP A 266 12.29 -24.56 -0.77
CA ASP A 266 11.73 -25.38 0.30
C ASP A 266 10.33 -25.88 -0.10
N THR A 267 9.52 -26.30 0.88
CA THR A 267 8.17 -26.83 0.62
C THR A 267 7.13 -25.76 0.26
N ALA A 268 7.40 -24.49 0.55
CA ALA A 268 6.43 -23.40 0.41
C ALA A 268 6.91 -22.28 -0.52
N GLN A 269 8.22 -22.09 -0.67
CA GLN A 269 8.82 -20.93 -1.33
C GLN A 269 10.05 -21.32 -2.14
N VAL A 270 10.30 -20.54 -3.19
CA VAL A 270 11.54 -20.54 -3.97
C VAL A 270 12.29 -19.26 -3.68
N THR A 271 13.60 -19.36 -3.49
CA THR A 271 14.50 -18.25 -3.23
C THR A 271 15.52 -18.15 -4.36
N LEU A 272 15.55 -16.98 -5.00
CA LEU A 272 16.54 -16.59 -5.99
C LEU A 272 17.48 -15.58 -5.34
N ALA A 273 18.79 -15.84 -5.33
CA ALA A 273 19.77 -14.92 -4.77
C ALA A 273 20.86 -14.60 -5.80
N VAL A 274 21.07 -13.33 -6.08
CA VAL A 274 22.18 -12.82 -6.91
C VAL A 274 23.19 -12.19 -5.97
N GLN A 275 24.37 -12.81 -5.90
CA GLN A 275 25.50 -12.36 -5.09
C GLN A 275 26.60 -11.81 -5.99
N ASP A 276 27.11 -10.62 -5.67
CA ASP A 276 28.25 -10.00 -6.32
C ASP A 276 29.43 -9.84 -5.34
N SER A 277 30.64 -9.69 -5.89
CA SER A 277 31.87 -9.37 -5.13
C SER A 277 32.27 -7.90 -5.27
N GLY A 278 31.30 -7.02 -5.52
CA GLY A 278 31.50 -5.63 -5.90
C GLY A 278 31.71 -4.67 -4.73
N GLU A 279 31.39 -3.40 -4.98
CA GLU A 279 31.57 -2.30 -4.03
C GLU A 279 30.75 -2.40 -2.74
N GLY A 280 29.73 -3.28 -2.72
CA GLY A 280 28.87 -3.49 -1.57
C GLY A 280 28.00 -2.28 -1.20
N LEU A 281 27.16 -2.47 -0.19
CA LEU A 281 26.24 -1.46 0.34
C LEU A 281 26.60 -1.14 1.80
N SER A 282 26.52 0.13 2.20
CA SER A 282 26.56 0.51 3.62
C SER A 282 25.19 0.29 4.28
N PRO A 283 25.12 0.21 5.63
CA PRO A 283 23.87 -0.06 6.34
C PRO A 283 22.73 0.90 5.96
N ASP A 284 23.01 2.20 5.89
CA ASP A 284 22.01 3.22 5.52
C ASP A 284 21.47 3.05 4.09
N GLN A 285 22.20 2.36 3.21
CA GLN A 285 21.78 2.13 1.83
C GLN A 285 20.82 0.95 1.72
N LEU A 286 20.92 -0.05 2.60
CA LEU A 286 20.09 -1.26 2.54
C LEU A 286 18.60 -0.94 2.66
N ASP A 287 18.26 0.09 3.45
CA ASP A 287 16.87 0.52 3.66
C ASP A 287 16.27 1.21 2.43
N VAL A 288 17.11 1.86 1.62
CA VAL A 288 16.69 2.74 0.51
C VAL A 288 17.06 2.22 -0.88
N VAL A 289 17.79 1.11 -1.00
CA VAL A 289 18.30 0.60 -2.28
C VAL A 289 17.20 0.21 -3.28
N PHE A 290 16.00 -0.11 -2.77
CA PHE A 290 14.81 -0.41 -3.57
C PHE A 290 13.91 0.82 -3.80
N GLU A 291 14.29 2.00 -3.30
CA GLU A 291 13.58 3.24 -3.61
C GLU A 291 13.81 3.66 -5.06
N ARG A 292 12.85 4.39 -5.58
CA ARG A 292 12.83 4.84 -6.98
C ARG A 292 13.91 5.88 -7.18
N PHE A 293 14.61 5.79 -8.31
CA PHE A 293 15.69 6.74 -8.67
C PHE A 293 16.85 6.77 -7.68
N TYR A 294 16.90 5.83 -6.71
CA TYR A 294 18.01 5.75 -5.77
C TYR A 294 19.29 5.34 -6.48
N ARG A 295 20.39 6.05 -6.18
CA ARG A 295 21.72 5.83 -6.75
C ARG A 295 22.77 6.15 -5.68
N ALA A 296 23.68 5.21 -5.42
CA ALA A 296 24.72 5.36 -4.41
C ALA A 296 25.70 6.51 -4.71
N ASP A 297 26.07 6.70 -5.98
CA ASP A 297 26.95 7.79 -6.44
C ASP A 297 26.40 8.45 -7.70
N SER A 298 25.85 9.66 -7.55
CA SER A 298 25.23 10.46 -8.62
C SER A 298 26.23 11.05 -9.64
N SER A 299 27.53 11.08 -9.31
CA SER A 299 28.58 11.68 -10.15
C SER A 299 29.19 10.70 -11.16
N ARG A 300 29.45 9.45 -10.78
CA ARG A 300 30.04 8.40 -11.63
C ARG A 300 29.05 7.71 -12.57
N SER A 301 27.77 7.75 -12.23
CA SER A 301 26.76 6.90 -12.89
C SER A 301 26.01 7.59 -14.04
N ARG A 302 26.15 8.91 -14.23
CA ARG A 302 25.51 9.63 -15.36
C ARG A 302 26.03 9.17 -16.72
N GLU A 303 27.29 8.71 -16.78
CA GLU A 303 27.89 8.18 -18.01
C GLU A 303 27.52 6.70 -18.27
N THR A 304 27.20 5.92 -17.23
CA THR A 304 26.94 4.46 -17.37
C THR A 304 25.46 4.08 -17.44
N GLY A 305 24.51 5.01 -17.26
CA GLY A 305 23.15 4.88 -17.80
C GLY A 305 22.15 3.98 -17.04
N GLY A 306 22.27 3.87 -15.71
CA GLY A 306 21.22 3.28 -14.86
C GLY A 306 20.16 4.31 -14.47
N SER A 307 18.87 3.98 -14.67
CA SER A 307 17.71 4.84 -14.33
C SER A 307 17.44 4.93 -12.82
N GLY A 308 18.06 4.08 -11.99
CA GLY A 308 17.70 3.92 -10.58
C GLY A 308 16.32 3.28 -10.37
N LEU A 309 15.68 2.79 -11.43
CA LEU A 309 14.37 2.14 -11.35
C LEU A 309 14.45 0.61 -11.31
N GLY A 310 15.58 0.02 -11.74
CA GLY A 310 15.72 -1.44 -11.90
C GLY A 310 15.39 -2.23 -10.62
N LEU A 311 15.95 -1.82 -9.48
CA LEU A 311 15.70 -2.49 -8.19
C LEU A 311 14.29 -2.22 -7.64
N ALA A 312 13.75 -1.01 -7.87
CA ALA A 312 12.35 -0.72 -7.54
C ALA A 312 11.37 -1.60 -8.36
N ILE A 313 11.68 -1.86 -9.64
CA ILE A 313 10.94 -2.80 -10.48
C ILE A 313 11.07 -4.23 -9.96
N VAL A 314 12.26 -4.66 -9.54
CA VAL A 314 12.45 -5.98 -8.93
C VAL A 314 11.55 -6.16 -7.72
N LYS A 315 11.53 -5.17 -6.81
CA LYS A 315 10.67 -5.16 -5.64
C LYS A 315 9.19 -5.25 -6.02
N ALA A 316 8.74 -4.40 -6.94
CA ALA A 316 7.35 -4.34 -7.35
C ALA A 316 6.87 -5.63 -8.05
N ILE A 317 7.70 -6.25 -8.88
CA ILE A 317 7.38 -7.55 -9.52
C ILE A 317 7.38 -8.69 -8.48
N GLY A 318 8.34 -8.71 -7.56
CA GLY A 318 8.41 -9.71 -6.49
C GLY A 318 7.17 -9.67 -5.58
N GLU A 319 6.77 -8.46 -5.18
CA GLU A 319 5.56 -8.21 -4.38
C GLU A 319 4.29 -8.58 -5.16
N ALA A 320 4.20 -8.26 -6.47
CA ALA A 320 3.06 -8.66 -7.30
C ALA A 320 2.92 -10.20 -7.42
N HIS A 321 4.02 -10.94 -7.31
CA HIS A 321 4.00 -12.41 -7.25
C HIS A 321 3.58 -12.95 -5.88
N GLY A 322 3.38 -12.10 -4.87
CA GLY A 322 3.10 -12.48 -3.48
C GLY A 322 4.36 -12.85 -2.70
N GLY A 323 5.53 -12.44 -3.18
CA GLY A 323 6.83 -12.70 -2.59
C GLY A 323 7.40 -11.52 -1.81
N SER A 324 8.70 -11.61 -1.49
CA SER A 324 9.47 -10.55 -0.85
C SER A 324 10.82 -10.36 -1.53
N VAL A 325 11.40 -9.16 -1.39
CA VAL A 325 12.72 -8.82 -1.93
C VAL A 325 13.56 -8.19 -0.82
N GLN A 326 14.82 -8.61 -0.71
CA GLN A 326 15.76 -8.16 0.32
C GLN A 326 17.14 -7.93 -0.26
N ALA A 327 17.92 -7.04 0.38
CA ALA A 327 19.33 -6.83 0.08
C ALA A 327 20.15 -7.04 1.36
N CYS A 328 21.31 -7.68 1.22
CA CYS A 328 22.27 -7.90 2.29
C CYS A 328 23.67 -7.52 1.81
N SER A 329 24.47 -6.91 2.68
CA SER A 329 25.87 -6.55 2.41
C SER A 329 26.64 -6.53 3.72
N ALA A 330 27.87 -7.05 3.72
CA ALA A 330 28.76 -6.97 4.88
C ALA A 330 29.49 -5.62 4.99
N GLY A 331 29.21 -4.68 4.08
CA GLY A 331 29.79 -3.35 4.03
C GLY A 331 30.52 -3.07 2.72
N LYS A 332 31.18 -1.92 2.65
CA LYS A 332 31.89 -1.49 1.44
C LYS A 332 32.99 -2.49 1.04
N ASN A 333 33.08 -2.77 -0.25
CA ASN A 333 33.98 -3.72 -0.92
C ASN A 333 33.82 -5.19 -0.48
N GLN A 334 32.68 -5.54 0.11
CA GLN A 334 32.37 -6.92 0.49
C GLN A 334 31.28 -7.53 -0.39
N GLY A 335 30.94 -6.86 -1.49
CA GLY A 335 29.85 -7.28 -2.37
C GLY A 335 28.46 -7.11 -1.77
N SER A 336 27.46 -7.56 -2.50
CA SER A 336 26.06 -7.53 -2.07
C SER A 336 25.32 -8.77 -2.53
N THR A 337 24.27 -9.12 -1.80
CA THR A 337 23.35 -10.20 -2.15
C THR A 337 21.94 -9.66 -2.21
N PHE A 338 21.33 -9.76 -3.38
CA PHE A 338 19.92 -9.44 -3.60
C PHE A 338 19.12 -10.73 -3.68
N THR A 339 18.13 -10.85 -2.80
CA THR A 339 17.32 -12.06 -2.64
C THR A 339 15.87 -11.77 -2.99
N VAL A 340 15.29 -12.60 -3.86
CA VAL A 340 13.87 -12.61 -4.21
C VAL A 340 13.27 -13.93 -3.79
N THR A 341 12.29 -13.88 -2.90
CA THR A 341 11.60 -15.06 -2.39
C THR A 341 10.17 -15.07 -2.89
N LEU A 342 9.76 -16.13 -3.60
CA LEU A 342 8.44 -16.27 -4.20
C LEU A 342 7.71 -17.49 -3.64
N PRO A 343 6.39 -17.43 -3.40
CA PRO A 343 5.63 -18.61 -3.01
C PRO A 343 5.58 -19.62 -4.15
N ILE A 344 5.75 -20.90 -3.82
CA ILE A 344 5.45 -22.02 -4.72
C ILE A 344 3.92 -22.15 -4.75
N ALA A 345 3.27 -21.27 -5.51
CA ALA A 345 1.85 -21.37 -5.72
C ALA A 345 1.57 -22.66 -6.51
N THR A 346 0.79 -23.57 -5.92
CA THR A 346 0.12 -24.62 -6.69
C THR A 346 -1.03 -23.97 -7.47
N PRO A 347 -1.38 -24.48 -8.66
CA PRO A 347 -2.49 -23.93 -9.44
C PRO A 347 -3.73 -23.88 -8.56
N HIS A 348 -4.36 -22.70 -8.48
CA HIS A 348 -5.67 -22.56 -7.87
C HIS A 348 -6.65 -23.33 -8.77
N VAL A 349 -6.80 -24.64 -8.53
CA VAL A 349 -7.87 -25.42 -9.13
C VAL A 349 -9.15 -24.87 -8.52
N ILE A 350 -9.81 -23.95 -9.24
CA ILE A 350 -11.22 -23.70 -9.01
C ILE A 350 -11.90 -25.01 -9.40
N LEU A 351 -12.23 -25.83 -8.40
CA LEU A 351 -13.18 -26.92 -8.57
C LEU A 351 -14.55 -26.26 -8.78
N GLU A 352 -14.82 -25.80 -10.01
CA GLU A 352 -16.19 -25.61 -10.45
C GLU A 352 -16.86 -26.99 -10.43
N GLY A 353 -17.98 -27.08 -9.72
CA GLY A 353 -18.55 -28.32 -9.24
C GLY A 353 -18.78 -29.36 -10.33
N CYS A 354 -18.29 -30.57 -10.08
CA CYS A 354 -18.99 -31.78 -10.51
C CYS A 354 -20.21 -31.96 -9.60
N GLU A 355 -21.27 -31.21 -9.86
CA GLU A 355 -22.62 -31.63 -9.49
C GLU A 355 -23.42 -31.84 -10.78
N HIS A 356 -24.02 -33.03 -10.86
CA HIS A 356 -25.02 -33.53 -11.82
C HIS A 356 -24.51 -34.49 -12.90
N ALA A 357 -24.56 -35.78 -12.57
CA ALA A 357 -25.27 -36.77 -13.36
C ALA A 357 -25.94 -37.79 -12.42
#